data_AF-A0AAX3HMR6-F1
#
_entry.id   AF-A0AAX3HMR6-F1
#
_cell.length_a   1.000
_cell.length_b   1.000
_cell.length_c   1.000
_cell.angle_alpha   90.00
_cell.angle_beta   90.00
_cell.angle_gamma   90.00
#
_symmetry.space_group_name_H-M   'P 1'
#
loop_
_entity.id
_entity.type
_entity.pdbx_description
1 polymer ?
#
loop_
_entity_poly.entity_id
_entity_poly.type
_entity_poly.pdbx_seq_one_letter_code
_entity_poly.pdbx_strand_id
1 'polypeptide(L)'
;MNVNGTTDDNSFYSPSTKALTFGTGGVDDAEDAGIIAHEYGHSIQDNQVPGFGSSAEGGAMGEGFGDFLGATYEDAVSTTGYGKACVGEWDATAYSSSDPTCLRRLDTNKVYPKDITNEVHDDGEIWAQGQYEMAQAFGRDVATKIILQSHWSLTPNSKFSDGAKAIKQADALLYGGQHAADIDRIWTARGISTN
;
A
#
# COMPACT_ATOMS: atom_id res chain seq x y z
N MET A 1 13.87 12.88 7.66
CA MET A 1 14.38 11.66 7.02
C MET A 1 15.74 11.35 7.61
N ASN A 2 15.91 10.15 8.13
CA ASN A 2 17.17 9.63 8.64
C ASN A 2 17.54 8.40 7.80
N VAL A 3 18.44 8.59 6.83
CA VAL A 3 18.80 7.57 5.85
C VAL A 3 19.68 6.47 6.42
N ASN A 4 20.45 6.74 7.49
CA ASN A 4 21.28 5.75 8.17
C ASN A 4 20.85 5.66 9.63
N GLY A 5 19.56 5.40 9.85
CA GLY A 5 18.93 5.57 11.15
C GLY A 5 19.05 4.38 12.08
N THR A 6 19.20 3.19 11.51
CA THR A 6 19.51 1.93 12.21
C THR A 6 20.46 1.09 11.36
N THR A 7 21.07 0.06 11.96
CA THR A 7 21.88 -0.94 11.25
C THR A 7 21.08 -2.20 10.89
N ASP A 8 19.81 -2.25 11.27
CA ASP A 8 18.89 -3.34 10.92
C ASP A 8 18.52 -3.26 9.42
N ASP A 9 18.07 -4.38 8.87
CA ASP A 9 17.43 -4.50 7.54
C ASP A 9 15.93 -4.26 7.75
N ASN A 10 15.58 -2.97 7.92
CA ASN A 10 14.23 -2.53 8.25
C ASN A 10 14.09 -0.99 8.17
N SER A 11 12.90 -0.56 7.72
CA SER A 11 12.49 0.84 7.64
C SER A 11 11.23 1.11 8.46
N PHE A 12 11.01 2.39 8.83
CA PHE A 12 9.77 2.80 9.49
C PHE A 12 9.54 4.32 9.49
N TYR A 13 8.27 4.69 9.42
CA TYR A 13 7.74 5.98 9.85
C TYR A 13 7.41 5.97 11.35
N SER A 14 7.79 7.03 12.06
CA SER A 14 7.48 7.24 13.47
C SER A 14 6.41 8.33 13.67
N PRO A 15 5.19 8.00 14.10
CA PRO A 15 4.15 8.99 14.38
C PRO A 15 4.51 9.98 15.51
N SER A 16 5.40 9.61 16.44
CA SER A 16 5.79 10.46 17.56
C SER A 16 6.84 11.51 17.17
N THR A 17 7.78 11.15 16.31
CA THR A 17 8.86 12.04 15.86
C THR A 17 8.60 12.67 14.49
N LYS A 18 7.59 12.15 13.75
CA LYS A 18 7.29 12.47 12.35
C LYS A 18 8.47 12.21 11.40
N ALA A 19 9.39 11.33 11.80
CA ALA A 19 10.57 10.97 11.02
C ALA A 19 10.36 9.65 10.26
N LEU A 20 10.86 9.61 9.02
CA LEU A 20 11.16 8.39 8.29
C LEU A 20 12.59 7.96 8.66
N THR A 21 12.76 6.69 8.98
CA THR A 21 14.03 6.07 9.39
C THR A 21 14.28 4.85 8.52
N PHE A 22 15.49 4.76 7.96
CA PHE A 22 15.90 3.69 7.06
C PHE A 22 17.09 2.93 7.65
N GLY A 23 17.10 1.63 7.38
CA GLY A 23 18.14 0.68 7.78
C GLY A 23 19.31 0.67 6.82
N THR A 24 20.43 0.10 7.27
CA THR A 24 21.61 -0.13 6.43
C THR A 24 21.95 -1.62 6.34
N GLY A 25 21.01 -2.50 6.67
CA GLY A 25 21.20 -3.94 6.72
C GLY A 25 20.97 -4.57 5.36
N GLY A 26 21.95 -5.31 4.82
CA GLY A 26 21.82 -5.85 3.46
C GLY A 26 22.10 -4.77 2.42
N VAL A 27 21.09 -4.40 1.64
CA VAL A 27 21.07 -3.15 0.86
C VAL A 27 20.70 -2.02 1.82
N ASP A 28 21.18 -0.79 1.61
CA ASP A 28 20.68 0.34 2.39
C ASP A 28 19.24 0.63 1.94
N ASP A 29 18.26 0.47 2.82
CA ASP A 29 16.84 0.59 2.48
C ASP A 29 16.51 1.95 1.83
N ALA A 30 17.29 3.00 2.11
CA ALA A 30 17.13 4.32 1.49
C ALA A 30 17.62 4.39 0.03
N GLU A 31 18.22 3.31 -0.51
CA GLU A 31 18.53 3.17 -1.92
C GLU A 31 17.33 2.71 -2.76
N ASP A 32 16.31 2.12 -2.13
CA ASP A 32 15.09 1.62 -2.78
C ASP A 32 13.98 2.69 -2.73
N ALA A 33 13.56 3.16 -3.91
CA ALA A 33 12.60 4.26 -4.02
C ALA A 33 11.19 3.82 -3.57
N GLY A 34 10.85 2.56 -3.79
CA GLY A 34 9.63 1.91 -3.35
C GLY A 34 9.53 1.90 -1.83
N ILE A 35 10.61 1.54 -1.14
CA ILE A 35 10.68 1.56 0.33
C ILE A 35 10.51 2.99 0.87
N ILE A 36 11.18 3.99 0.28
CA ILE A 36 10.96 5.40 0.67
C ILE A 36 9.50 5.83 0.51
N ALA A 37 8.88 5.48 -0.62
CA ALA A 37 7.49 5.83 -0.89
C ALA A 37 6.51 5.10 0.04
N HIS A 38 6.80 3.84 0.39
CA HIS A 38 6.04 3.07 1.37
C HIS A 38 5.98 3.78 2.72
N GLU A 39 7.15 4.13 3.27
CA GLU A 39 7.22 4.81 4.57
C GLU A 39 6.56 6.19 4.56
N TYR A 40 6.67 6.90 3.42
CA TYR A 40 5.96 8.16 3.24
C TYR A 40 4.43 7.95 3.20
N GLY A 41 3.96 6.79 2.73
CA GLY A 41 2.56 6.36 2.79
C GLY A 41 2.00 6.33 4.21
N HIS A 42 2.75 5.75 5.17
CA HIS A 42 2.39 5.81 6.58
C HIS A 42 2.31 7.25 7.10
N SER A 43 3.25 8.10 6.69
CA SER A 43 3.21 9.52 7.06
C SER A 43 1.94 10.21 6.55
N ILE A 44 1.53 9.95 5.30
CA ILE A 44 0.29 10.50 4.75
C ILE A 44 -0.92 10.06 5.59
N GLN A 45 -1.03 8.76 5.88
CA GLN A 45 -2.17 8.23 6.62
C GLN A 45 -2.24 8.78 8.05
N ASP A 46 -1.13 8.86 8.77
CA ASP A 46 -1.08 9.44 10.12
C ASP A 46 -1.45 10.94 10.13
N ASN A 47 -1.10 11.69 9.07
CA ASN A 47 -1.48 13.10 8.97
C ASN A 47 -2.95 13.30 8.59
N GLN A 48 -3.56 12.39 7.83
CA GLN A 48 -4.98 12.46 7.45
C GLN A 48 -5.90 11.89 8.54
N VAL A 49 -5.46 10.81 9.19
CA VAL A 49 -6.18 10.10 10.25
C VAL A 49 -5.19 9.83 11.39
N PRO A 50 -5.02 10.77 12.34
CA PRO A 50 -4.10 10.57 13.46
C PRO A 50 -4.38 9.28 14.23
N GLY A 51 -3.35 8.42 14.35
CA GLY A 51 -3.48 7.08 14.94
C GLY A 51 -4.07 6.01 14.02
N PHE A 52 -4.07 6.23 12.70
CA PHE A 52 -4.43 5.21 11.71
C PHE A 52 -3.71 3.89 11.98
N GLY A 53 -4.37 2.77 11.66
CA GLY A 53 -3.78 1.45 11.85
C GLY A 53 -3.86 0.89 13.27
N SER A 54 -4.79 1.38 14.11
CA SER A 54 -4.95 0.88 15.49
C SER A 54 -5.67 -0.48 15.58
N SER A 55 -6.23 -0.99 14.48
CA SER A 55 -6.82 -2.33 14.36
C SER A 55 -5.99 -3.21 13.41
N ALA A 56 -6.14 -4.54 13.47
CA ALA A 56 -5.42 -5.45 12.58
C ALA A 56 -5.68 -5.14 11.08
N GLU A 57 -6.95 -5.01 10.69
CA GLU A 57 -7.32 -4.62 9.32
C GLU A 57 -6.89 -3.18 9.01
N GLY A 58 -6.94 -2.27 9.98
CA GLY A 58 -6.44 -0.90 9.80
C GLY A 58 -4.94 -0.87 9.52
N GLY A 59 -4.16 -1.66 10.26
CA GLY A 59 -2.72 -1.81 10.06
C GLY A 59 -2.42 -2.41 8.69
N ALA A 60 -3.14 -3.45 8.30
CA ALA A 60 -3.04 -4.04 6.97
C ALA A 60 -3.43 -3.05 5.84
N MET A 61 -4.44 -2.19 6.05
CA MET A 61 -4.71 -1.10 5.11
C MET A 61 -3.56 -0.08 5.04
N GLY A 62 -2.83 0.08 6.13
CA GLY A 62 -1.64 0.92 6.22
C GLY A 62 -0.51 0.38 5.37
N GLU A 63 -0.07 -0.84 5.68
CA GLU A 63 0.95 -1.57 4.93
C GLU A 63 0.61 -1.64 3.44
N GLY A 64 -0.63 -2.01 3.13
CA GLY A 64 -1.05 -2.18 1.74
C GLY A 64 -1.10 -0.87 0.95
N PHE A 65 -1.35 0.28 1.61
CA PHE A 65 -1.25 1.58 0.95
C PHE A 65 0.20 1.99 0.68
N GLY A 66 1.11 1.72 1.63
CA GLY A 66 2.54 1.93 1.44
C GLY A 66 3.05 1.11 0.25
N ASP A 67 2.72 -0.18 0.20
CA ASP A 67 3.12 -1.08 -0.89
C ASP A 67 2.55 -0.62 -2.25
N PHE A 68 1.28 -0.22 -2.30
CA PHE A 68 0.67 0.36 -3.50
C PHE A 68 1.44 1.60 -3.99
N LEU A 69 1.80 2.52 -3.09
CA LEU A 69 2.56 3.70 -3.47
C LEU A 69 3.94 3.30 -4.01
N GLY A 70 4.70 2.47 -3.28
CA GLY A 70 6.03 2.04 -3.72
C GLY A 70 6.00 1.42 -5.12
N ALA A 71 5.25 0.34 -5.27
CA ALA A 71 5.20 -0.42 -6.52
C ALA A 71 4.67 0.42 -7.69
N THR A 72 3.61 1.24 -7.50
CA THR A 72 3.05 1.99 -8.63
C THR A 72 3.92 3.15 -9.10
N TYR A 73 4.72 3.76 -8.21
CA TYR A 73 5.66 4.81 -8.59
C TYR A 73 6.85 4.22 -9.34
N GLU A 74 7.40 3.09 -8.90
CA GLU A 74 8.46 2.37 -9.61
C GLU A 74 7.98 1.84 -10.96
N ASP A 75 6.77 1.28 -11.00
CA ASP A 75 6.12 0.89 -12.23
C ASP A 75 6.00 2.06 -13.21
N ALA A 76 5.65 3.26 -12.76
CA ALA A 76 5.46 4.41 -13.63
C ALA A 76 6.77 4.89 -14.30
N VAL A 77 7.92 4.65 -13.69
CA VAL A 77 9.24 5.05 -14.21
C VAL A 77 10.00 3.91 -14.90
N SER A 78 9.61 2.65 -14.65
CA SER A 78 10.21 1.49 -15.30
C SER A 78 9.87 1.44 -16.79
N THR A 79 10.90 1.27 -17.63
CA THR A 79 10.77 1.09 -19.08
C THR A 79 10.62 -0.37 -19.49
N THR A 80 10.66 -1.30 -18.53
CA THR A 80 10.57 -2.74 -18.77
C THR A 80 9.43 -3.36 -17.95
N GLY A 81 9.13 -4.64 -18.20
CA GLY A 81 8.23 -5.42 -17.35
C GLY A 81 8.91 -5.98 -16.09
N TYR A 82 10.22 -5.80 -15.94
CA TYR A 82 10.96 -6.27 -14.77
C TYR A 82 10.51 -5.50 -13.53
N GLY A 83 10.29 -6.20 -12.42
CA GLY A 83 9.85 -5.60 -11.15
C GLY A 83 8.39 -5.16 -11.10
N LYS A 84 7.58 -5.35 -12.15
CA LYS A 84 6.17 -4.94 -12.12
C LYS A 84 5.39 -5.62 -10.99
N ALA A 85 4.60 -4.83 -10.27
CA ALA A 85 3.86 -5.25 -9.07
C ALA A 85 4.74 -5.75 -7.91
N CYS A 86 6.05 -5.55 -7.98
CA CYS A 86 6.98 -5.89 -6.92
C CYS A 86 7.09 -4.74 -5.91
N VAL A 87 7.40 -5.06 -4.67
CA VAL A 87 7.78 -4.10 -3.63
C VAL A 87 9.19 -4.42 -3.19
N GLY A 88 10.05 -3.41 -3.14
CA GLY A 88 11.42 -3.52 -2.62
C GLY A 88 12.31 -4.42 -3.48
N GLU A 89 12.21 -4.34 -4.81
CA GLU A 89 12.96 -5.24 -5.69
C GLU A 89 14.48 -5.05 -5.58
N TRP A 90 14.93 -3.80 -5.34
CA TRP A 90 16.34 -3.48 -5.17
C TRP A 90 16.82 -3.90 -3.78
N ASP A 91 16.06 -3.50 -2.76
CA ASP A 91 16.33 -3.87 -1.37
C ASP A 91 16.41 -5.40 -1.20
N ALA A 92 15.45 -6.12 -1.78
CA ALA A 92 15.37 -7.57 -1.71
C ALA A 92 16.49 -8.32 -2.42
N THR A 93 17.39 -7.67 -3.14
CA THR A 93 18.56 -8.34 -3.75
C THR A 93 19.50 -8.96 -2.71
N ALA A 94 19.48 -8.48 -1.46
CA ALA A 94 20.30 -9.03 -0.38
C ALA A 94 19.74 -10.32 0.24
N TYR A 95 18.43 -10.55 0.18
CA TYR A 95 17.76 -11.62 0.94
C TYR A 95 16.74 -12.46 0.14
N SER A 96 16.39 -12.06 -1.08
CA SER A 96 15.52 -12.82 -1.99
C SER A 96 16.31 -13.48 -3.11
N SER A 97 15.80 -14.62 -3.57
CA SER A 97 16.37 -15.38 -4.71
C SER A 97 15.37 -15.54 -5.86
N SER A 98 14.22 -14.86 -5.79
CA SER A 98 13.25 -14.83 -6.88
C SER A 98 13.75 -14.00 -8.07
N ASP A 99 13.13 -14.18 -9.23
CA ASP A 99 13.38 -13.38 -10.43
C ASP A 99 12.06 -12.79 -10.95
N PRO A 100 11.80 -11.48 -10.75
CA PRO A 100 12.63 -10.51 -10.02
C PRO A 100 12.70 -10.81 -8.52
N THR A 101 13.73 -10.29 -7.84
CA THR A 101 13.78 -10.23 -6.38
C THR A 101 12.64 -9.34 -5.89
N CYS A 102 11.90 -9.79 -4.88
CA CYS A 102 10.79 -9.04 -4.30
C CYS A 102 10.68 -9.32 -2.81
N LEU A 103 10.37 -8.28 -2.02
CA LEU A 103 9.93 -8.43 -0.64
C LEU A 103 8.47 -8.91 -0.59
N ARG A 104 7.59 -8.24 -1.33
CA ARG A 104 6.16 -8.58 -1.49
C ARG A 104 5.70 -8.33 -2.93
N ARG A 105 4.49 -8.79 -3.26
CA ARG A 105 3.89 -8.64 -4.59
C ARG A 105 2.43 -8.23 -4.53
N LEU A 106 2.00 -7.40 -5.48
CA LEU A 106 0.64 -6.85 -5.59
C LEU A 106 -0.28 -7.63 -6.54
N ASP A 107 0.12 -8.85 -6.93
CA ASP A 107 -0.58 -9.67 -7.92
C ASP A 107 -0.71 -11.16 -7.52
N THR A 108 -0.66 -11.44 -6.21
CA THR A 108 -0.68 -12.81 -5.65
C THR A 108 -2.08 -13.42 -5.54
N ASN A 109 -3.11 -12.60 -5.72
CA ASN A 109 -4.52 -12.94 -5.65
C ASN A 109 -5.04 -13.39 -4.27
N LYS A 110 -4.44 -12.91 -3.17
CA LYS A 110 -4.96 -13.12 -1.81
C LYS A 110 -6.38 -12.55 -1.65
N VAL A 111 -7.26 -13.27 -0.95
CA VAL A 111 -8.68 -12.91 -0.75
C VAL A 111 -9.10 -12.97 0.72
N TYR A 112 -9.85 -11.96 1.15
CA TYR A 112 -10.46 -11.90 2.48
C TYR A 112 -11.75 -12.74 2.55
N PRO A 113 -12.03 -13.45 3.66
CA PRO A 113 -11.16 -13.65 4.83
C PRO A 113 -10.26 -14.89 4.71
N LYS A 114 -10.27 -15.59 3.56
CA LYS A 114 -9.61 -16.90 3.40
C LYS A 114 -8.11 -16.84 3.68
N ASP A 115 -7.44 -15.81 3.20
CA ASP A 115 -5.98 -15.71 3.23
C ASP A 115 -5.47 -14.82 4.38
N ILE A 116 -6.32 -14.49 5.37
CA ILE A 116 -5.92 -13.71 6.55
C ILE A 116 -5.01 -14.54 7.47
N THR A 117 -3.87 -13.98 7.85
CA THR A 117 -2.89 -14.58 8.76
C THR A 117 -2.74 -13.84 10.09
N ASN A 118 -3.36 -12.65 10.24
CA ASN A 118 -3.22 -11.75 11.39
C ASN A 118 -1.81 -11.15 11.52
N GLU A 119 -1.18 -10.89 10.37
CA GLU A 119 0.07 -10.15 10.25
C GLU A 119 -0.16 -9.03 9.23
N VAL A 120 0.17 -7.79 9.58
CA VAL A 120 -0.30 -6.62 8.85
C VAL A 120 0.29 -6.50 7.45
N HIS A 121 1.53 -6.96 7.23
CA HIS A 121 2.15 -6.94 5.91
C HIS A 121 1.57 -8.05 5.02
N ASP A 122 1.42 -9.27 5.56
CA ASP A 122 0.81 -10.40 4.87
C ASP A 122 -0.65 -10.12 4.45
N ASP A 123 -1.44 -9.58 5.38
CA ASP A 123 -2.84 -9.22 5.18
C ASP A 123 -2.96 -7.96 4.30
N GLY A 124 -1.96 -7.07 4.36
CA GLY A 124 -1.87 -5.84 3.59
C GLY A 124 -1.78 -6.08 2.09
N GLU A 125 -1.20 -7.20 1.65
CA GLU A 125 -1.19 -7.59 0.23
C GLU A 125 -2.60 -7.71 -0.38
N ILE A 126 -3.62 -8.13 0.39
CA ILE A 126 -5.02 -8.16 -0.08
C ILE A 126 -5.49 -6.76 -0.45
N TRP A 127 -5.17 -5.80 0.41
CA TRP A 127 -5.55 -4.40 0.27
C TRP A 127 -4.78 -3.72 -0.87
N ALA A 128 -3.46 -3.91 -0.89
CA ALA A 128 -2.56 -3.37 -1.90
C ALA A 128 -2.92 -3.83 -3.31
N GLN A 129 -3.23 -5.12 -3.49
CA GLN A 129 -3.66 -5.64 -4.79
C GLN A 129 -4.94 -4.96 -5.28
N GLY A 130 -5.92 -4.71 -4.40
CA GLY A 130 -7.14 -3.98 -4.78
C GLY A 130 -6.83 -2.57 -5.29
N GLN A 131 -5.94 -1.84 -4.62
CA GLN A 131 -5.51 -0.52 -5.05
C GLN A 131 -4.70 -0.56 -6.36
N TYR A 132 -3.86 -1.58 -6.52
CA TYR A 132 -3.06 -1.77 -7.72
C TYR A 132 -3.94 -2.09 -8.95
N GLU A 133 -4.93 -2.97 -8.81
CA GLU A 133 -5.92 -3.27 -9.86
C GLU A 133 -6.74 -2.01 -10.25
N MET A 134 -7.00 -1.09 -9.31
CA MET A 134 -7.62 0.20 -9.60
C MET A 134 -6.73 1.09 -10.46
N ALA A 135 -5.43 1.19 -10.12
CA ALA A 135 -4.47 1.94 -10.92
C ALA A 135 -4.35 1.38 -12.34
N GLN A 136 -4.47 0.06 -12.51
CA GLN A 136 -4.52 -0.57 -13.83
C GLN A 136 -5.83 -0.28 -14.59
N ALA A 137 -6.96 -0.30 -13.89
CA ALA A 137 -8.28 -0.15 -14.52
C ALA A 137 -8.55 1.27 -15.02
N PHE A 138 -8.17 2.29 -14.26
CA PHE A 138 -8.50 3.68 -14.59
C PHE A 138 -7.35 4.67 -14.41
N GLY A 139 -6.12 4.17 -14.26
CA GLY A 139 -4.90 4.96 -14.23
C GLY A 139 -4.43 5.29 -12.82
N ARG A 140 -3.10 5.21 -12.63
CA ARG A 140 -2.41 5.46 -11.34
C ARG A 140 -2.87 6.77 -10.68
N ASP A 141 -2.81 7.89 -11.39
CA ASP A 141 -3.13 9.20 -10.80
C ASP A 141 -4.59 9.31 -10.34
N VAL A 142 -5.52 8.73 -11.09
CA VAL A 142 -6.94 8.70 -10.72
C VAL A 142 -7.14 7.82 -9.49
N ALA A 143 -6.57 6.62 -9.47
CA ALA A 143 -6.62 5.71 -8.33
C ALA A 143 -6.01 6.32 -7.07
N THR A 144 -4.78 6.83 -7.15
CA THR A 144 -4.12 7.48 -6.01
C THR A 144 -4.96 8.65 -5.48
N LYS A 145 -5.57 9.47 -6.35
CA LYS A 145 -6.41 10.59 -5.92
C LYS A 145 -7.68 10.13 -5.20
N ILE A 146 -8.36 9.08 -5.69
CA ILE A 146 -9.53 8.49 -5.02
C ILE A 146 -9.12 7.92 -3.66
N ILE A 147 -8.04 7.14 -3.60
CA ILE A 147 -7.55 6.50 -2.38
C ILE A 147 -7.18 7.56 -1.33
N LEU A 148 -6.43 8.60 -1.71
CA LEU A 148 -6.09 9.71 -0.81
C LEU A 148 -7.33 10.46 -0.30
N GLN A 149 -8.33 10.66 -1.15
CA GLN A 149 -9.59 11.27 -0.72
C GLN A 149 -10.39 10.36 0.23
N SER A 150 -10.28 9.04 0.06
CA SER A 150 -10.99 8.06 0.87
C SER A 150 -10.56 8.07 2.34
N HIS A 151 -9.27 8.33 2.61
CA HIS A 151 -8.71 8.32 3.96
C HIS A 151 -9.43 9.27 4.92
N TRP A 152 -9.91 10.42 4.44
CA TRP A 152 -10.66 11.39 5.25
C TRP A 152 -12.02 10.88 5.76
N SER A 153 -12.48 9.73 5.26
CA SER A 153 -13.70 9.06 5.73
C SER A 153 -13.41 7.92 6.71
N LEU A 154 -12.14 7.68 7.05
CA LEU A 154 -11.71 6.58 7.91
C LEU A 154 -11.48 7.03 9.35
N THR A 155 -11.34 6.03 10.22
CA THR A 155 -11.02 6.19 11.63
C THR A 155 -9.82 5.31 11.97
N PRO A 156 -9.16 5.52 13.12
CA PRO A 156 -8.08 4.65 13.59
C PRO A 156 -8.38 3.15 13.60
N ASN A 157 -9.66 2.77 13.73
CA ASN A 157 -10.11 1.38 13.85
C ASN A 157 -10.89 0.87 12.62
N SER A 158 -10.85 1.61 11.51
CA SER A 158 -11.55 1.22 10.29
C SER A 158 -11.11 -0.16 9.80
N LYS A 159 -12.07 -0.89 9.22
CA LYS A 159 -11.90 -2.23 8.65
C LYS A 159 -11.79 -2.16 7.14
N PHE A 160 -11.42 -3.26 6.48
CA PHE A 160 -11.37 -3.37 5.02
C PHE A 160 -12.70 -2.95 4.36
N SER A 161 -13.83 -3.36 4.93
CA SER A 161 -15.14 -2.95 4.41
C SER A 161 -15.41 -1.45 4.57
N ASP A 162 -14.89 -0.79 5.61
CA ASP A 162 -15.00 0.66 5.77
C ASP A 162 -14.13 1.38 4.73
N GLY A 163 -12.91 0.89 4.51
CA GLY A 163 -12.00 1.36 3.47
C GLY A 163 -12.61 1.27 2.07
N ALA A 164 -13.16 0.11 1.71
CA ALA A 164 -13.73 -0.13 0.39
C ALA A 164 -14.94 0.77 0.12
N LYS A 165 -15.80 0.97 1.13
CA LYS A 165 -16.91 1.94 1.08
C LYS A 165 -16.41 3.37 0.92
N ALA A 166 -15.37 3.75 1.68
CA ALA A 166 -14.78 5.08 1.61
C ALA A 166 -14.19 5.38 0.23
N ILE A 167 -13.55 4.40 -0.41
CA ILE A 167 -13.00 4.53 -1.77
C ILE A 167 -14.12 4.74 -2.79
N LYS A 168 -15.19 3.95 -2.72
CA LYS A 168 -16.36 4.13 -3.58
C LYS A 168 -17.04 5.49 -3.37
N GLN A 169 -17.14 5.93 -2.12
CA GLN A 169 -17.67 7.25 -1.79
C GLN A 169 -16.76 8.38 -2.31
N ALA A 170 -15.44 8.21 -2.24
CA ALA A 170 -14.48 9.17 -2.79
C ALA A 170 -14.60 9.28 -4.32
N ASP A 171 -14.82 8.18 -5.03
CA ASP A 171 -15.14 8.20 -6.47
C ASP A 171 -16.43 8.98 -6.78
N ALA A 172 -17.48 8.76 -5.97
CA ALA A 172 -18.71 9.53 -6.08
C ALA A 172 -18.48 11.05 -5.92
N LEU A 173 -17.64 11.44 -4.96
CA LEU A 173 -17.35 12.85 -4.68
C LEU A 173 -16.45 13.52 -5.74
N LEU A 174 -15.45 12.81 -6.26
CA LEU A 174 -14.45 13.37 -7.16
C LEU A 174 -14.83 13.26 -8.64
N TYR A 175 -15.49 12.16 -9.01
CA TYR A 175 -15.75 11.78 -10.39
C TYR A 175 -17.21 11.41 -10.65
N GLY A 176 -18.11 11.67 -9.71
CA GLY A 176 -19.54 11.41 -9.88
C GLY A 176 -19.89 9.90 -9.96
N GLY A 177 -19.02 9.03 -9.45
CA GLY A 177 -19.25 7.58 -9.44
C GLY A 177 -18.83 6.88 -10.72
N GLN A 178 -18.02 7.53 -11.56
CA GLN A 178 -17.60 7.02 -12.86
C GLN A 178 -16.89 5.66 -12.77
N HIS A 179 -16.18 5.39 -11.67
CA HIS A 179 -15.39 4.18 -11.48
C HIS A 179 -16.06 3.17 -10.53
N ALA A 180 -17.25 3.46 -10.02
CA ALA A 180 -17.93 2.66 -9.00
C ALA A 180 -18.10 1.17 -9.38
N ALA A 181 -18.39 0.87 -10.64
CA ALA A 181 -18.56 -0.51 -11.12
C ALA A 181 -17.24 -1.29 -11.09
N ASP A 182 -16.11 -0.66 -11.44
CA ASP A 182 -14.79 -1.27 -11.36
C ASP A 182 -14.35 -1.43 -9.91
N ILE A 183 -14.58 -0.42 -9.06
CA ILE A 183 -14.31 -0.48 -7.62
C ILE A 183 -15.07 -1.64 -6.97
N ASP A 184 -16.36 -1.80 -7.27
CA ASP A 184 -17.18 -2.91 -6.79
C ASP A 184 -16.61 -4.27 -7.23
N ARG A 185 -16.27 -4.40 -8.51
CA ARG A 185 -15.72 -5.63 -9.07
C ARG A 185 -14.38 -6.01 -8.43
N ILE A 186 -13.48 -5.04 -8.29
CA ILE A 186 -12.13 -5.23 -7.72
C ILE A 186 -12.22 -5.65 -6.26
N TRP A 187 -12.97 -4.92 -5.43
CA TRP A 187 -13.11 -5.30 -4.02
C TRP A 187 -13.84 -6.63 -3.83
N THR A 188 -14.86 -6.91 -4.65
CA THR A 188 -15.52 -8.22 -4.65
C THR A 188 -14.54 -9.34 -4.99
N ALA A 189 -13.62 -9.13 -5.93
CA ALA A 189 -12.57 -10.09 -6.27
C ALA A 189 -11.58 -10.32 -5.12
N ARG A 190 -11.40 -9.34 -4.22
CA ARG A 190 -10.65 -9.47 -2.97
C ARG A 190 -11.48 -9.98 -1.78
N GLY A 191 -12.78 -10.27 -1.98
CA GLY A 191 -13.69 -10.73 -0.93
C GLY A 191 -14.19 -9.62 0.02
N ILE A 192 -14.06 -8.36 -0.36
CA ILE A 192 -14.39 -7.18 0.46
C ILE A 192 -15.63 -6.48 -0.10
N SER A 193 -16.61 -6.17 0.78
CA SER A 193 -17.85 -5.47 0.38
C SER A 193 -17.65 -3.94 0.34
N THR A 194 -18.22 -3.31 -0.69
CA THR A 194 -18.34 -1.85 -0.85
C THR A 194 -19.73 -1.31 -0.45
N ASN A 195 -20.62 -2.18 0.05
CA ASN A 195 -21.97 -1.84 0.53
C ASN A 195 -22.06 -1.98 2.05
#